data_AF-A0A4S2CVN1-F1
#
_entry.id   AF-A0A4S2CVN1-F1
#
_cell.length_a   1.000
_cell.length_b   1.000
_cell.length_c   1.000
_cell.angle_alpha   90.00
_cell.angle_beta   90.00
_cell.angle_gamma   90.00
#
_symmetry.space_group_name_H-M   'P 1'
#
loop_
_entity.id
_entity.type
_entity.pdbx_description
1 polymer ?
#
loop_
_entity_poly.entity_id
_entity_poly.type
_entity_poly.pdbx_seq_one_letter_code
_entity_poly.pdbx_strand_id
1 'polypeptide(L)' 'MDFNAYSTRSRFAAEINAGYSARLSGQRLSDNPHLVWIECETEDGANRRAGALSEKAQAWQHGWRLADQAAR' A
#
# COMPACT_ATOMS: atom_id res chain seq x y z
N MET A 1 -8.36 -8.11 -5.95
CA MET A 1 -7.95 -7.34 -7.15
C MET A 1 -6.69 -7.97 -7.70
N ASP A 2 -6.59 -8.17 -9.01
CA ASP A 2 -5.39 -8.73 -9.64
C ASP A 2 -4.59 -7.63 -10.34
N PHE A 3 -3.41 -7.31 -9.80
CA PHE A 3 -2.50 -6.29 -10.34
C PHE A 3 -1.56 -6.82 -11.44
N ASN A 4 -1.57 -8.13 -11.72
CA ASN A 4 -0.87 -8.70 -12.87
C ASN A 4 -1.67 -8.56 -14.17
N ALA A 5 -3.00 -8.45 -14.07
CA ALA A 5 -3.86 -8.13 -15.20
C ALA A 5 -3.56 -6.74 -15.77
N TYR A 6 -3.41 -6.64 -17.09
CA TYR A 6 -3.03 -5.40 -17.79
C TYR A 6 -3.96 -4.22 -17.47
N SER A 7 -5.27 -4.44 -17.47
CA SER A 7 -6.27 -3.40 -17.22
C SER A 7 -6.12 -2.78 -15.82
N THR A 8 -5.97 -3.62 -14.80
CA THR A 8 -5.72 -3.18 -13.42
C THR A 8 -4.37 -2.49 -13.29
N ARG A 9 -3.30 -3.07 -13.86
CA ARG A 9 -1.95 -2.50 -13.79
C ARG A 9 -1.87 -1.14 -14.47
N SER A 10 -2.53 -0.98 -15.61
CA SER A 10 -2.63 0.28 -16.33
C SER A 10 -3.39 1.33 -15.53
N ARG A 11 -4.53 0.96 -14.94
CA ARG A 11 -5.36 1.86 -14.13
C ARG A 11 -4.64 2.40 -12.89
N PHE A 12 -3.80 1.58 -12.24
CA PHE A 12 -3.09 1.94 -11.01
C PHE A 12 -1.57 2.10 -11.21
N ALA A 13 -1.13 2.37 -12.45
CA ALA A 13 0.29 2.44 -12.77
C ALA A 13 1.02 3.48 -11.91
N ALA A 14 0.39 4.61 -11.61
CA ALA A 14 0.97 5.66 -10.78
C ALA A 14 1.23 5.16 -9.35
N GLU A 15 0.25 4.54 -8.71
CA GLU A 15 0.38 4.00 -7.35
C GLU A 15 1.39 2.85 -7.28
N ILE A 16 1.38 1.95 -8.27
CA ILE A 16 2.36 0.85 -8.37
C ILE A 16 3.77 1.40 -8.50
N ASN A 17 4.01 2.36 -9.41
CA ASN A 17 5.32 2.96 -9.61
C ASN A 17 5.79 3.73 -8.37
N ALA A 18 4.87 4.43 -7.68
CA ALA A 18 5.18 5.12 -6.44
C ALA A 18 5.61 4.14 -5.34
N GLY A 19 4.91 3.02 -5.17
CA GLY A 19 5.26 1.98 -4.20
C GLY A 19 6.60 1.31 -4.50
N TYR A 20 6.85 1.01 -5.78
CA TYR A 20 8.13 0.46 -6.24
C TYR A 20 9.30 1.40 -5.91
N SER A 21 9.15 2.69 -6.24
CA SER A 21 10.16 3.72 -5.96
C SER A 21 10.38 3.93 -4.45
N ALA A 22 9.31 3.86 -3.67
CA ALA A 22 9.37 4.00 -2.21
C ALA A 22 10.22 2.90 -1.58
N ARG A 23 10.06 1.64 -2.00
CA ARG A 23 10.89 0.52 -1.52
C ARG A 23 12.36 0.72 -1.85
N LEU A 24 12.68 1.16 -3.07
CA LEU A 24 14.05 1.46 -3.49
C LEU A 24 14.65 2.60 -2.68
N SER A 25 13.82 3.54 -2.23
CA SER A 25 14.21 4.66 -1.38
C SER A 25 14.29 4.30 0.12
N GLY A 26 14.08 3.04 0.48
CA GLY A 26 14.15 2.55 1.87
C GLY A 26 12.91 2.80 2.72
N GLN A 27 11.80 3.27 2.13
CA GLN A 27 10.53 3.45 2.84
C GLN A 27 9.90 2.10 3.18
N ARG A 28 9.19 2.04 4.31
CA ARG A 28 8.50 0.85 4.82
C ARG A 28 7.08 0.77 4.26
N LEU A 29 6.47 -0.41 4.33
CA LEU A 29 5.06 -0.60 3.96
C LEU A 29 4.10 0.27 4.78
N SER A 30 4.48 0.62 6.02
CA SER A 30 3.73 1.53 6.90
C SER A 30 3.71 2.98 6.42
N ASP A 31 4.63 3.35 5.54
CA ASP A 31 4.75 4.71 5.00
C ASP A 31 3.85 4.91 3.76
N ASN A 32 3.00 3.92 3.45
CA ASN A 32 2.06 3.98 2.34
C ASN A 32 1.08 5.16 2.55
N PRO A 33 1.07 6.14 1.64
CA PRO A 33 0.30 7.38 1.80
C PRO A 33 -1.22 7.18 1.69
N HIS A 34 -1.67 6.01 1.25
CA HIS A 34 -3.08 5.67 1.11
C HIS A 34 -3.64 4.86 2.29
N LEU A 35 -2.82 4.63 3.34
CA LEU A 35 -3.30 4.04 4.58
C LEU A 35 -4.21 5.04 5.31
N VAL A 36 -5.45 4.64 5.52
CA VAL A 36 -6.39 5.38 6.38
C VAL A 36 -6.37 4.71 7.75
N TRP A 37 -5.98 5.46 8.77
CA TRP A 37 -6.10 5.04 10.16
C TRP A 37 -7.50 5.34 10.64
N ILE A 38 -8.22 4.30 11.08
CA ILE A 38 -9.51 4.45 11.72
C ILE A 38 -9.24 4.50 13.22
N GLU A 39 -9.68 5.57 13.86
CA GLU A 39 -9.77 5.63 15.32
C GLU A 39 -10.94 4.73 15.73
N CYS A 40 -10.64 3.64 16.42
CA CYS A 40 -11.64 2.81 17.07
C CYS A 40 -11.66 3.19 18.55
N GLU A 41 -12.82 3.64 19.02
CA GLU A 41 -13.09 3.67 20.46
C GLU A 41 -13.24 2.22 20.93
N THR A 42 -12.32 1.78 21.78
CA THR A 42 -12.44 0.52 22.53
C THR A 42 -12.71 0.84 24.00
N GLU A 43 -13.30 -0.10 24.75
CA GLU A 43 -13.62 0.09 26.18
C GLU A 43 -12.37 0.47 27.03
N ASP A 44 -11.16 0.17 26.54
CA ASP A 44 -9.86 0.51 27.15
C ASP A 44 -9.18 1.79 26.57
N GLY A 45 -9.88 2.60 25.76
CA GLY A 45 -9.37 3.84 25.18
C GLY A 45 -9.27 3.85 23.64
N ALA A 46 -8.68 4.92 23.07
CA ALA A 46 -8.56 5.12 21.63
C ALA A 46 -7.49 4.19 21.03
N ASN A 47 -7.92 3.14 20.33
CA ASN A 47 -7.05 2.25 19.57
C ASN A 47 -7.10 2.63 18.09
N ARG A 48 -5.95 2.91 17.46
CA ARG A 48 -5.90 3.13 16.01
C ARG A 48 -5.74 1.80 15.29
N ARG A 49 -6.72 1.44 14.47
CA ARG A 49 -6.60 0.30 13.54
C ARG A 49 -6.45 0.82 12.13
N ALA A 50 -5.65 0.13 11.31
CA ALA A 50 -5.66 0.39 9.88
C ALA A 50 -7.06 0.05 9.34
N GLY A 51 -7.69 1.02 8.67
CA GLY A 51 -8.96 0.80 8.00
C GLY A 51 -8.83 -0.14 6.80
N ALA A 52 -9.95 -0.43 6.15
CA ALA A 52 -9.94 -1.20 4.91
C ALA A 52 -8.99 -0.54 3.89
N LEU A 53 -8.05 -1.31 3.35
CA LEU A 53 -7.11 -0.82 2.35
C LEU A 53 -7.87 -0.39 1.10
N SER A 54 -7.78 0.89 0.74
CA SER A 54 -8.26 1.40 -0.55
C SER A 54 -7.56 0.68 -1.71
N GLU A 55 -8.18 0.67 -2.89
CA GLU A 55 -7.58 0.07 -4.10
C GLU A 55 -6.19 0.68 -4.40
N LYS A 56 -6.05 2.00 -4.17
CA LYS A 56 -4.78 2.73 -4.29
C LYS A 56 -3.73 2.25 -3.27
N ALA A 57 -4.14 2.01 -2.03
CA ALA A 57 -3.25 1.46 -1.01
C ALA A 57 -2.76 0.05 -1.40
N GLN A 58 -3.66 -0.78 -1.91
CA GLN A 58 -3.32 -2.14 -2.39
C GLN A 58 -2.36 -2.08 -3.58
N ALA A 59 -2.59 -1.16 -4.53
CA ALA A 59 -1.74 -0.95 -5.70
C ALA A 59 -0.32 -0.51 -5.31
N TRP A 60 -0.22 0.45 -4.38
CA TRP A 60 1.07 0.91 -3.86
C TRP A 60 1.83 -0.23 -3.15
N GLN A 61 1.14 -1.01 -2.30
CA GLN A 61 1.78 -2.17 -1.64
C GLN A 61 2.24 -3.22 -2.66
N HIS A 62 1.47 -3.43 -3.73
CA HIS A 62 1.86 -4.34 -4.80
C HIS A 62 3.18 -3.90 -5.45
N GLY A 63 3.29 -2.63 -5.84
CA GLY A 63 4.54 -2.07 -6.38
C GLY A 63 5.73 -2.17 -5.41
N TRP A 64 5.51 -1.87 -4.13
CA TRP A 64 6.54 -2.00 -3.09
C TRP A 64 7.06 -3.44 -2.97
N ARG A 65 6.16 -4.44 -2.98
CA ARG A 65 6.54 -5.87 -2.89
C ARG A 65 7.31 -6.34 -4.13
N LEU A 66 6.98 -5.82 -5.31
CA LEU A 66 7.75 -6.12 -6.53
C LEU A 66 9.21 -5.68 -6.39
N ALA A 67 9.45 -4.47 -5.90
CA ALA A 67 10.82 -3.99 -5.65
C ALA A 67 11.53 -4.80 -4.55
N ASP A 68 10.83 -5.19 -3.49
CA ASP A 68 11.41 -5.98 -2.40
C ASP A 68 11.81 -7.39 -2.86
N GLN A 69 11.02 -8.00 -3.73
CA GLN A 69 11.32 -9.29 -4.35
C GLN A 69 12.47 -9.19 -5.35
N ALA A 70 12.55 -8.12 -6.13
CA ALA A 70 13.65 -7.91 -7.08
C ALA A 70 15.00 -7.62 -6.39
N ALA A 71 14.98 -7.18 -5.12
CA ALA A 71 16.18 -6.92 -4.32
C ALA A 71 16.71 -8.15 -3.56
N ARG A 72 16.00 -9.29 -3.60
CA ARG A 72 16.40 -10.57 -3.01
C ARG A 72 16.96 -11.51 -4.07
#